data_AF-A0A357JEC3-F1
#
_entry.id   AF-A0A357JEC3-F1
#
_cell.length_a   1.000
_cell.length_b   1.000
_cell.length_c   1.000
_cell.angle_alpha   90.00
_cell.angle_beta   90.00
_cell.angle_gamma   90.00
#
_symmetry.space_group_name_H-M   'P 1'
#
loop_
_entity.id
_entity.type
_entity.pdbx_description
1 polymer ?
#
loop_
_entity_poly.entity_id
_entity_poly.type
_entity_poly.pdbx_seq_one_letter_code
_entity_poly.pdbx_strand_id
1 'polypeptide(L)' 'MIKLHCIASGSKGNAVIIFNNDTTILIDCGITRSRLIEGLNEINKTIDDINFALFTHDH' A
#
# COMPACT_ATOMS: atom_id res chain seq x y z
N MET A 1 7.36 -15.42 -5.17
CA MET A 1 6.61 -14.71 -6.22
C MET A 1 6.23 -13.33 -5.70
N ILE A 2 6.47 -12.28 -6.46
CA ILE A 2 6.09 -10.90 -6.09
C ILE A 2 4.65 -10.65 -6.53
N LYS A 3 3.86 -10.01 -5.68
CA LYS A 3 2.47 -9.64 -5.93
C LYS A 3 2.32 -8.12 -5.81
N LEU A 4 1.35 -7.59 -6.54
CA LEU A 4 0.95 -6.19 -6.48
C LEU A 4 -0.54 -6.13 -6.12
N HIS A 5 -0.87 -5.22 -5.22
CA HIS A 5 -2.24 -4.90 -4.86
C HIS A 5 -2.43 -3.39 -4.93
N CYS A 6 -3.33 -2.93 -5.79
CA CYS A 6 -3.63 -1.52 -5.99
C CYS A 6 -4.83 -1.13 -5.13
N ILE A 7 -4.62 -0.29 -4.12
CA ILE A 7 -5.69 0.23 -3.25
C ILE A 7 -6.34 1.45 -3.92
N ALA A 8 -5.52 2.31 -4.55
CA ALA A 8 -5.97 3.46 -5.31
C ALA A 8 -4.93 3.89 -6.38
N SER A 9 -5.41 4.40 -7.51
CA SER A 9 -4.57 4.82 -8.65
C SER A 9 -5.11 6.04 -9.41
N GLY A 10 -5.85 6.93 -8.75
CA GLY A 10 -6.55 8.04 -9.39
C GLY A 10 -6.24 9.41 -8.80
N SER A 11 -6.86 10.46 -9.35
CA SER A 11 -6.69 11.86 -8.89
C SER A 11 -7.14 12.11 -7.45
N LYS A 12 -7.89 11.18 -6.85
CA LYS A 12 -8.34 11.20 -5.45
C LYS A 12 -7.34 10.53 -4.50
N GLY A 13 -6.18 10.09 -5.00
CA GLY A 13 -5.16 9.42 -4.22
C GLY A 13 -4.57 8.19 -4.92
N ASN A 14 -3.29 7.95 -4.66
CA ASN A 14 -2.55 6.75 -5.02
C ASN A 14 -2.13 5.98 -3.75
N ALA A 15 -2.22 4.66 -3.80
CA ALA A 15 -1.61 3.76 -2.82
C ALA A 15 -1.53 2.36 -3.41
N VAL A 16 -0.32 1.83 -3.49
CA VAL A 16 -0.06 0.49 -4.02
C VAL A 16 0.79 -0.29 -3.03
N ILE A 17 0.45 -1.56 -2.84
CA ILE A 17 1.24 -2.51 -2.06
C ILE A 17 1.96 -3.45 -3.00
N ILE A 18 3.28 -3.53 -2.89
CA ILE A 18 4.10 -4.56 -3.53
C ILE A 18 4.60 -5.49 -2.43
N PHE A 19 4.33 -6.78 -2.56
CA PHE A 19 4.62 -7.71 -1.47
C PHE A 19 4.97 -9.12 -1.95
N ASN A 20 5.69 -9.83 -1.10
CA ASN A 20 5.82 -11.28 -1.11
C ASN A 20 5.57 -11.81 0.32
N ASN A 21 6.03 -13.02 0.63
CA ASN A 21 5.82 -13.61 1.95
C ASN A 21 6.60 -12.87 3.06
N ASP A 22 7.75 -12.31 2.73
CA ASP A 22 8.72 -11.80 3.71
C ASP A 22 8.76 -10.27 3.76
N THR A 23 8.38 -9.60 2.67
CA THR A 23 8.53 -8.17 2.50
C THR A 23 7.26 -7.56 1.92
N THR A 24 6.81 -6.48 2.54
CA THR A 24 5.68 -5.66 2.11
C THR A 24 6.13 -4.21 2.01
N ILE A 25 5.89 -3.61 0.85
CA ILE A 25 6.29 -2.25 0.52
C ILE A 25 5.04 -1.46 0.15
N LEU A 26 4.86 -0.31 0.80
CA LEU A 26 3.87 0.70 0.43
C LEU A 26 4.50 1.66 -0.58
N ILE A 27 3.84 1.87 -1.72
CA ILE A 27 4.19 2.88 -2.72
C ILE A 27 3.11 3.95 -2.69
N ASP A 28 3.50 5.16 -2.27
CA ASP A 28 2.64 6.30 -1.99
C ASP A 28 1.50 6.02 -0.99
N CYS A 29 0.96 7.08 -0.39
CA CYS A 29 -0.17 6.98 0.54
C CYS A 29 -1.08 8.21 0.43
N GLY A 30 -1.46 8.57 -0.79
CA GLY A 30 -2.37 9.67 -1.08
C GLY A 30 -3.83 9.41 -0.70
N ILE A 31 -4.11 8.47 0.20
CA ILE A 31 -5.44 8.07 0.65
C ILE A 31 -5.59 8.21 2.16
N THR A 32 -6.83 8.16 2.66
CA THR A 32 -7.08 8.16 4.11
C THR A 32 -6.54 6.89 4.76
N ARG A 33 -6.17 6.99 6.04
CA ARG A 33 -5.75 5.85 6.86
C ARG A 33 -6.76 4.70 6.87
N SER A 34 -8.07 5.01 6.93
CA SER A 34 -9.12 3.98 6.91
C SER A 34 -9.08 3.16 5.62
N ARG A 35 -8.90 3.83 4.48
CA ARG A 35 -8.86 3.18 3.15
C ARG A 35 -7.60 2.36 2.95
N LEU A 36 -6.47 2.80 3.50
CA LEU A 36 -5.24 2.00 3.54
C LEU A 36 -5.45 0.70 4.34
N ILE A 37 -6.05 0.80 5.54
CA ILE A 37 -6.32 -0.36 6.39
C ILE A 37 -7.26 -1.34 5.68
N GLU A 38 -8.34 -0.84 5.06
CA GLU A 38 -9.26 -1.67 4.28
C GLU A 38 -8.53 -2.44 3.16
N GLY A 39 -7.70 -1.76 2.37
CA GLY A 39 -6.95 -2.41 1.28
C GLY A 39 -5.89 -3.41 1.75
N LEU A 40 -5.20 -3.14 2.87
CA LEU A 40 -4.28 -4.12 3.47
C LEU A 40 -5.02 -5.39 3.93
N ASN A 41 -6.21 -5.23 4.50
CA ASN A 41 -7.02 -6.37 4.95
C ASN A 41 -7.45 -7.27 3.78
N GLU A 42 -7.68 -6.72 2.58
CA GLU A 42 -8.01 -7.53 1.38
C GLU A 42 -6.91 -8.53 1.01
N ILE A 43 -5.67 -8.28 1.42
CA ILE A 43 -4.51 -9.16 1.21
C ILE A 43 -4.01 -9.81 2.51
N ASN A 44 -4.82 -9.81 3.57
CA ASN A 44 -4.49 -10.34 4.91
C ASN A 44 -3.21 -9.73 5.50
N LYS A 45 -3.05 -8.41 5.33
CA LYS A 45 -1.94 -7.62 5.88
C LYS A 45 -2.48 -6.53 6.79
N THR A 46 -1.61 -6.01 7.66
CA THR A 46 -1.85 -4.88 8.54
C THR A 46 -0.78 -3.82 8.32
N ILE A 47 -0.91 -2.65 8.96
CA ILE A 47 0.11 -1.60 8.90
C ILE A 47 1.46 -2.11 9.43
N ASP A 48 1.44 -2.95 10.47
CA ASP A 48 2.64 -3.49 11.11
C ASP A 48 3.41 -4.46 10.20
N ASP A 49 2.77 -4.98 9.14
CA ASP A 49 3.43 -5.80 8.14
C ASP A 49 4.25 -4.99 7.13
N ILE A 50 4.06 -3.67 7.05
CA ILE A 50 4.78 -2.81 6.09
C ILE A 50 6.21 -2.62 6.55
N ASN A 51 7.16 -3.13 5.76
CA ASN A 51 8.59 -2.99 6.06
C ASN A 51 9.17 -1.68 5.56
N PHE A 52 8.68 -1.21 4.41
CA PHE A 52 9.19 -0.01 3.75
C PHE A 52 8.05 0.81 3.14
N ALA A 53 8.22 2.12 3.10
CA ALA A 53 7.38 3.03 2.34
C ALA A 53 8.23 3.84 1.36
N LEU A 54 7.81 3.88 0.11
CA LEU A 54 8.41 4.69 -0.94
C LEU A 54 7.43 5.77 -1.37
N PHE A 55 7.85 7.04 -1.24
CA PHE A 55 7.10 8.19 -1.73
C PHE A 55 7.73 8.67 -3.03
N THR A 56 6.95 8.63 -4.11
CA THR A 56 7.45 8.93 -5.46
C THR A 56 7.70 10.42 -5.67
N HIS A 57 6.89 11.26 -5.04
CA HIS A 57 7.00 12.70 -5.04
C HIS A 57 6.33 13.28 -3.80
N ASP A 58 6.66 14.53 -3.50
CA ASP A 58 5.85 15.35 -2.60
C ASP A 58 4.60 15.80 -3.35
N HIS A 59 3.45 15.64 -2.71
CA HIS A 59 2.13 15.86 -3.31
C HIS A 59 1.53 17.18 -2.85
#